data_AF-A0A1F5T0N1-F1
#
_entry.id   AF-A0A1F5T0N1-F1
#
_cell.length_a   1.000
_cell.length_b   1.000
_cell.length_c   1.000
_cell.angle_alpha   90.00
_cell.angle_beta   90.00
_cell.angle_gamma   90.00
#
_symmetry.space_group_name_H-M   'P 1'
#
loop_
_entity.id
_entity.type
_entity.pdbx_description
1 polymer ?
#
loop_
_entity_poly.entity_id
_entity_poly.type
_entity_poly.pdbx_seq_one_letter_code
_entity_poly.pdbx_strand_id
1 'polypeptide(L)'
;MYTYKHPKPIVIKLTDELGFDLRQKAAEYITANQNRTGAERGSSEEQGFGALAEMVIRNKLGMSEINSEDHPLGYDLLLPSGIKVDVKCRGGALPFKEEYESSDGIAREAKHNFFARQMHDERLDADIYVMTHLETPSKRELPGTTRQRKWVLYICGWVSKERVSNEGVYLPRGSLTEQGRTWFTYRGQEIEYYNRNLNGLESVQDLLSIEQMDVTKDSVHKGDLNLTSVDAIRIAYDLIGRGVLSEQHLAFVQNETGINKIVKPVLHSNQYFHLLHWLKEKGALTDSEIEKARKILQEEPYSGI
;
A
#
# COMPACT_ATOMS: atom_id res chain seq x y z
N MET A 1 -10.10 23.31 11.09
CA MET A 1 -11.11 22.45 10.43
C MET A 1 -10.67 22.10 9.02
N TYR A 2 -10.39 20.82 8.80
CA TYR A 2 -9.97 20.26 7.52
C TYR A 2 -11.12 20.20 6.51
N THR A 3 -10.80 20.40 5.22
CA THR A 3 -11.74 20.21 4.10
C THR A 3 -11.28 19.04 3.26
N TYR A 4 -12.19 18.12 2.94
CA TYR A 4 -11.87 16.93 2.14
C TYR A 4 -11.21 17.29 0.80
N LYS A 5 -10.12 16.59 0.49
CA LYS A 5 -9.41 16.66 -0.78
C LYS A 5 -9.15 15.24 -1.27
N HIS A 6 -9.20 15.06 -2.59
CA HIS A 6 -8.78 13.80 -3.19
C HIS A 6 -7.27 13.58 -2.96
N PRO A 7 -6.82 12.39 -2.56
CA PRO A 7 -5.43 12.15 -2.21
C PRO A 7 -4.52 12.30 -3.41
N LYS A 8 -3.67 13.32 -3.37
CA LYS A 8 -2.59 13.56 -4.33
C LYS A 8 -1.28 13.69 -3.55
N PRO A 9 -0.27 12.87 -3.82
CA PRO A 9 0.94 12.87 -3.01
C PRO A 9 1.69 14.20 -3.06
N ILE A 10 2.07 14.71 -1.89
CA ILE A 10 3.04 15.80 -1.76
C ILE A 10 4.43 15.22 -1.96
N VAL A 11 5.19 15.78 -2.90
CA VAL A 11 6.52 15.27 -3.28
C VAL A 11 7.62 16.08 -2.60
N ILE A 12 8.41 15.44 -1.75
CA ILE A 12 9.55 16.03 -1.06
C ILE A 12 10.84 15.34 -1.54
N LYS A 13 11.68 16.08 -2.24
CA LYS A 13 13.02 15.60 -2.64
C LYS A 13 13.98 15.73 -1.46
N LEU A 14 14.71 14.66 -1.16
CA LEU A 14 15.70 14.58 -0.07
C LEU A 14 17.13 14.45 -0.62
N THR A 15 17.36 15.06 -1.78
CA THR A 15 18.62 14.97 -2.54
C THR A 15 19.56 16.14 -2.32
N ASP A 16 19.09 17.17 -1.62
CA ASP A 16 19.86 18.34 -1.21
C ASP A 16 20.58 18.11 0.12
N GLU A 17 21.27 19.14 0.61
CA GLU A 17 22.04 19.10 1.86
C GLU A 17 21.15 18.83 3.07
N LEU A 18 20.01 19.51 3.17
CA LEU A 18 19.04 19.29 4.24
C LEU A 18 18.48 17.85 4.20
N GLY A 19 18.13 17.34 3.01
CA GLY A 19 17.68 15.97 2.84
C GLY A 19 18.74 14.92 3.16
N PHE A 20 20.03 15.24 2.99
CA PHE A 20 21.12 14.38 3.44
C PHE A 20 21.29 14.42 4.97
N ASP A 21 21.21 15.59 5.59
CA ASP A 21 21.25 15.76 7.06
C ASP A 21 20.12 14.95 7.74
N LEU A 22 18.89 15.06 7.24
CA LEU A 22 17.75 14.29 7.77
C LEU A 22 17.95 12.77 7.62
N ARG A 23 18.55 12.32 6.51
CA ARG A 23 18.90 10.90 6.32
C ARG A 23 19.98 10.44 7.30
N GLN A 24 20.94 11.31 7.62
CA GLN A 24 21.99 11.02 8.59
C GLN A 24 21.42 10.89 10.01
N LYS A 25 20.59 11.86 10.41
CA LYS A 25 19.87 11.80 11.69
C LYS A 25 19.02 10.54 11.83
N ALA A 26 18.31 10.14 10.78
CA ALA A 26 17.54 8.90 10.77
C ALA A 26 18.43 7.65 10.93
N ALA A 27 19.60 7.62 10.29
CA ALA A 27 20.57 6.52 10.44
C ALA A 27 21.12 6.44 11.88
N GLU A 28 21.47 7.58 12.47
CA GLU A 28 21.96 7.69 13.85
C GLU A 28 20.87 7.25 14.85
N TYR A 29 19.63 7.71 14.66
CA TYR A 29 18.49 7.34 15.48
C TYR A 29 18.24 5.83 15.49
N ILE A 30 18.22 5.18 14.32
CA ILE A 30 18.02 3.73 14.25
C ILE A 30 19.20 2.97 14.85
N THR A 31 20.42 3.45 14.68
CA THR A 31 21.59 2.78 15.30
C THR A 31 21.45 2.69 16.83
N ALA A 32 20.89 3.72 17.46
CA ALA A 32 20.66 3.77 18.91
C ALA A 32 19.36 3.08 19.35
N ASN A 33 18.28 3.18 18.56
CA ASN A 33 16.91 2.86 18.98
C ASN A 33 16.27 1.72 18.19
N GLN A 34 17.05 0.94 17.44
CA GLN A 34 16.51 -0.16 16.63
C GLN A 34 15.68 -1.11 17.47
N ASN A 35 14.41 -1.31 17.09
CA ASN A 35 13.61 -2.34 17.71
C ASN A 35 14.05 -3.72 17.19
N ARG A 36 14.63 -4.53 18.09
CA ARG A 36 15.10 -5.90 17.82
C ARG A 36 14.20 -6.98 18.41
N THR A 37 13.04 -6.62 18.96
CA THR A 37 12.12 -7.55 19.64
C THR A 37 10.71 -7.48 19.04
N GLY A 38 9.97 -8.59 19.08
CA GLY A 38 8.61 -8.69 18.52
C GLY A 38 8.52 -9.36 17.13
N ALA A 39 7.38 -10.01 16.88
CA ALA A 39 7.11 -10.89 15.73
C ALA A 39 6.66 -10.15 14.45
N GLU A 40 6.32 -8.87 14.56
CA GLU A 40 5.83 -8.02 13.47
C GLU A 40 6.57 -6.68 13.53
N ARG A 41 7.83 -6.71 13.10
CA ARG A 41 8.68 -5.53 13.01
C ARG A 41 9.26 -5.41 11.61
N GLY A 42 9.44 -4.17 11.16
CA GLY A 42 10.24 -3.89 9.97
C GLY A 42 11.70 -4.28 10.19
N SER A 43 12.40 -4.56 9.09
CA SER A 43 13.85 -4.59 9.01
C SER A 43 14.47 -3.26 9.47
N SER A 44 15.79 -3.25 9.72
CA SER A 44 16.50 -2.02 10.08
C SER A 44 16.29 -0.89 9.06
N GLU A 45 16.24 -1.26 7.77
CA GLU A 45 15.99 -0.32 6.69
C GLU A 45 14.57 0.24 6.77
N GLU A 46 13.57 -0.63 6.92
CA GLU A 46 12.16 -0.22 7.02
C GLU A 46 11.89 0.67 8.24
N GLN A 47 12.50 0.35 9.38
CA GLN A 47 12.43 1.23 10.56
C GLN A 47 13.08 2.59 10.29
N GLY A 48 14.21 2.61 9.58
CA GLY A 48 14.87 3.86 9.16
C GLY A 48 14.05 4.69 8.19
N PHE A 49 13.27 4.06 7.30
CA PHE A 49 12.35 4.80 6.42
C PHE A 49 11.22 5.45 7.21
N GLY A 50 10.71 4.76 8.25
CA GLY A 50 9.74 5.32 9.20
C GLY A 50 10.31 6.55 9.91
N ALA A 51 11.47 6.42 10.56
CA ALA A 51 12.13 7.51 11.26
C ALA A 51 12.44 8.70 10.34
N LEU A 52 12.92 8.45 9.11
CA LEU A 52 13.16 9.52 8.13
C LEU A 52 11.87 10.24 7.75
N ALA A 53 10.77 9.51 7.51
CA ALA A 53 9.49 10.12 7.16
C ALA A 53 8.96 11.01 8.29
N GLU A 54 9.03 10.53 9.54
CA GLU A 54 8.70 11.32 10.73
C GLU A 54 9.56 12.59 10.81
N MET A 55 10.88 12.48 10.71
CA MET A 55 11.80 13.62 10.78
C MET A 55 11.53 14.66 9.69
N VAL A 56 11.23 14.22 8.46
CA VAL A 56 10.87 15.11 7.35
C VAL A 56 9.57 15.86 7.66
N ILE A 57 8.54 15.16 8.16
CA ILE A 57 7.26 15.80 8.50
C ILE A 57 7.45 16.79 9.66
N ARG A 58 8.14 16.40 10.74
CA ARG A 58 8.49 17.29 11.87
C ARG A 58 9.18 18.55 11.39
N ASN A 59 10.21 18.42 10.55
CA ASN A 59 10.94 19.54 9.98
C ASN A 59 10.03 20.47 9.18
N LYS A 60 9.14 19.95 8.34
CA LYS A 60 8.18 20.75 7.57
C LYS A 60 7.13 21.45 8.44
N LEU A 61 6.77 20.86 9.58
CA LEU A 61 5.83 21.43 10.54
C LEU A 61 6.50 22.41 11.52
N GLY A 62 7.82 22.56 11.51
CA GLY A 62 8.55 23.36 12.50
C GLY A 62 8.53 22.75 13.91
N MET A 63 8.32 21.44 14.00
CA MET A 63 8.34 20.70 15.27
C MET A 63 9.77 20.39 15.69
N SER A 64 9.96 20.14 16.99
CA SER A 64 11.24 19.65 17.51
C SER A 64 11.61 18.29 16.90
N GLU A 65 12.92 18.03 16.86
CA GLU A 65 13.46 16.72 16.51
C GLU A 65 12.94 15.64 17.46
N ILE A 66 13.11 14.37 17.05
CA ILE A 66 12.70 13.22 17.83
C ILE A 66 13.51 13.18 19.13
N ASN A 67 12.83 13.23 20.27
CA ASN A 67 13.43 12.92 21.57
C ASN A 67 13.24 11.43 21.84
N SER A 68 14.32 10.64 21.79
CA SER A 68 14.26 9.19 21.97
C SER A 68 13.89 8.73 23.38
N GLU A 69 14.18 9.52 24.41
CA GLU A 69 13.91 9.13 25.81
C GLU A 69 12.41 9.16 26.14
N ASP A 70 11.69 10.10 25.53
CA ASP A 70 10.26 10.34 25.76
C ASP A 70 9.40 10.05 24.51
N HIS A 71 9.94 9.31 23.52
CA HIS A 71 9.19 9.04 22.29
C HIS A 71 8.02 8.08 22.57
N PRO A 72 6.77 8.47 22.30
CA PRO A 72 5.62 7.64 22.61
C PRO A 72 5.58 6.40 21.70
N LEU A 73 5.17 5.27 22.26
CA LEU A 73 5.11 4.01 21.51
C LEU A 73 4.02 4.02 20.42
N GLY A 74 2.92 4.74 20.66
CA GLY A 74 1.69 4.61 19.87
C GLY A 74 1.51 5.59 18.73
N TYR A 75 2.29 6.67 18.69
CA TYR A 75 2.19 7.72 17.67
C TYR A 75 3.54 8.43 17.52
N ASP A 76 3.73 9.10 16.38
CA ASP A 76 4.96 9.79 16.05
C ASP A 76 4.86 11.29 16.35
N LEU A 77 3.69 11.91 16.15
CA LEU A 77 3.48 13.35 16.34
C LEU A 77 2.26 13.63 17.23
N LEU A 78 2.36 14.65 18.07
CA LEU A 78 1.21 15.25 18.74
C LEU A 78 0.97 16.63 18.12
N LEU A 79 -0.16 16.78 17.42
CA LEU A 79 -0.54 18.05 16.83
C LEU A 79 -0.96 19.07 17.91
N PRO A 80 -0.89 20.39 17.65
CA PRO A 80 -1.38 21.41 18.59
C PRO A 80 -2.85 21.25 18.98
N SER A 81 -3.66 20.61 18.14
CA SER A 81 -5.06 20.25 18.40
C SER A 81 -5.24 19.07 19.35
N GLY A 82 -4.16 18.41 19.77
CA GLY A 82 -4.17 17.21 20.62
C GLY A 82 -4.27 15.89 19.85
N ILE A 83 -4.33 15.93 18.52
CA ILE A 83 -4.43 14.74 17.68
C ILE A 83 -3.09 14.01 17.60
N LYS A 84 -3.11 12.71 17.87
CA LYS A 84 -1.99 11.78 17.80
C LYS A 84 -1.88 11.21 16.39
N VAL A 85 -0.72 11.39 15.77
CA VAL A 85 -0.45 11.02 14.37
C VAL A 85 0.64 9.97 14.32
N ASP A 86 0.38 8.84 13.68
CA ASP A 86 1.40 7.83 13.37
C ASP A 86 1.77 7.91 11.88
N VAL A 87 3.05 8.10 11.58
CA VAL A 87 3.58 8.24 10.22
C VAL A 87 3.97 6.87 9.70
N LYS A 88 3.31 6.45 8.64
CA LYS A 88 3.53 5.16 8.00
C LYS A 88 4.38 5.36 6.77
N CYS A 89 5.48 4.63 6.66
CA CYS A 89 6.38 4.74 5.51
C CYS A 89 6.66 3.38 4.89
N ARG A 90 6.40 3.26 3.58
CA ARG A 90 6.87 2.15 2.77
C ARG A 90 8.05 2.58 1.92
N GLY A 91 9.16 1.84 2.00
CA GLY A 91 10.31 2.02 1.11
C GLY A 91 10.15 1.22 -0.20
N GLY A 92 10.57 1.80 -1.33
CA GLY A 92 10.55 1.12 -2.62
C GLY A 92 11.56 1.69 -3.61
N ALA A 93 11.95 0.88 -4.61
CA ALA A 93 12.84 1.33 -5.69
C ALA A 93 12.09 2.11 -6.79
N LEU A 94 10.76 2.00 -6.82
CA LEU A 94 9.88 2.70 -7.75
C LEU A 94 9.35 3.98 -7.08
N PRO A 95 9.15 5.07 -7.85
CA PRO A 95 8.39 6.21 -7.37
C PRO A 95 6.96 5.79 -7.02
N PHE A 96 6.32 6.55 -6.13
CA PHE A 96 4.89 6.40 -5.90
C PHE A 96 4.14 6.76 -7.20
N LYS A 97 3.16 5.93 -7.56
CA LYS A 97 2.17 6.20 -8.60
C LYS A 97 0.84 5.73 -8.09
N GLU A 98 -0.24 6.44 -8.42
CA GLU A 98 -1.60 5.97 -8.11
C GLU A 98 -1.90 4.63 -8.79
N GLU A 99 -1.30 4.43 -9.95
CA GLU A 99 -1.52 3.27 -10.80
C GLU A 99 -0.19 2.71 -11.32
N TYR A 100 0.00 1.41 -11.16
CA TYR A 100 1.14 0.66 -11.66
C TYR A 100 0.70 -0.26 -12.80
N GLU A 101 1.27 -0.06 -13.98
CA GLU A 101 0.94 -0.86 -15.16
C GLU A 101 1.42 -2.33 -14.99
N SER A 102 0.52 -3.27 -15.26
CA SER A 102 0.80 -4.71 -15.30
C SER A 102 1.07 -5.20 -16.74
N SER A 103 1.53 -6.45 -16.89
CA SER A 103 1.79 -7.07 -18.19
C SER A 103 0.53 -7.30 -19.05
N ASP A 104 -0.65 -7.31 -18.44
CA ASP A 104 -1.95 -7.41 -19.11
C ASP A 104 -2.48 -6.06 -19.63
N GLY A 105 -1.71 -4.96 -19.45
CA GLY A 105 -2.12 -3.62 -19.89
C GLY A 105 -3.33 -3.08 -19.11
N ILE A 106 -3.54 -3.58 -17.90
CA ILE A 106 -4.50 -3.05 -16.92
C ILE A 106 -3.69 -2.50 -15.74
N ALA A 107 -4.03 -1.30 -15.25
CA ALA A 107 -3.37 -0.71 -14.10
C ALA A 107 -3.71 -1.48 -12.81
N ARG A 108 -2.83 -1.39 -11.80
CA ARG A 108 -3.08 -1.79 -10.42
C ARG A 108 -2.98 -0.58 -9.52
N GLU A 109 -4.04 -0.33 -8.77
CA GLU A 109 -4.14 0.83 -7.90
C GLU A 109 -3.20 0.71 -6.71
N ALA A 110 -2.68 1.86 -6.28
CA ALA A 110 -1.80 1.96 -5.15
C ALA A 110 -2.54 1.67 -3.85
N LYS A 111 -1.82 0.99 -2.96
CA LYS A 111 -2.31 0.60 -1.66
C LYS A 111 -1.24 0.71 -0.60
N HIS A 112 -1.75 0.83 0.61
CA HIS A 112 -1.02 1.00 1.84
C HIS A 112 -1.32 -0.18 2.74
N ASN A 113 -0.38 -0.49 3.62
CA ASN A 113 -0.50 -1.59 4.55
C ASN A 113 -0.31 -1.08 5.98
N PHE A 114 -1.09 -1.65 6.88
CA PHE A 114 -0.96 -1.48 8.32
C PHE A 114 -0.69 -2.84 8.93
N PHE A 115 0.16 -2.92 9.95
CA PHE A 115 0.17 -4.13 10.77
C PHE A 115 -1.16 -4.22 11.51
N ALA A 116 -1.84 -5.37 11.45
CA ALA A 116 -3.18 -5.53 12.03
C ALA A 116 -3.19 -5.19 13.53
N ARG A 117 -2.09 -5.47 14.26
CA ARG A 117 -1.94 -5.12 15.67
C ARG A 117 -2.17 -3.63 15.96
N GLN A 118 -1.93 -2.74 15.00
CA GLN A 118 -2.06 -1.29 15.20
C GLN A 118 -3.51 -0.86 15.40
N MET A 119 -4.45 -1.63 14.85
CA MET A 119 -5.88 -1.40 15.06
C MET A 119 -6.36 -1.98 16.40
N HIS A 120 -5.68 -2.99 16.93
CA HIS A 120 -6.18 -3.80 18.03
C HIS A 120 -5.41 -3.65 19.36
N ASP A 121 -4.16 -3.17 19.34
CA ASP A 121 -3.37 -2.93 20.54
C ASP A 121 -3.69 -1.53 21.09
N GLU A 122 -4.27 -1.47 22.28
CA GLU A 122 -4.64 -0.21 22.96
C GLU A 122 -3.44 0.68 23.28
N ARG A 123 -2.22 0.11 23.34
CA ARG A 123 -0.98 0.88 23.55
C ARG A 123 -0.54 1.62 22.28
N LEU A 124 -1.08 1.25 21.12
CA LEU A 124 -0.81 1.88 19.83
C LEU A 124 -1.94 2.87 19.53
N ASP A 125 -1.98 3.96 20.28
CA ASP A 125 -3.14 4.84 20.47
C ASP A 125 -3.18 6.06 19.54
N ALA A 126 -2.65 5.95 18.32
CA ALA A 126 -2.80 6.99 17.30
C ALA A 126 -4.27 7.23 16.92
N ASP A 127 -4.63 8.50 16.72
CA ASP A 127 -5.94 8.90 16.23
C ASP A 127 -6.02 8.77 14.70
N ILE A 128 -4.93 9.15 14.02
CA ILE A 128 -4.82 9.10 12.57
C ILE A 128 -3.47 8.52 12.13
N TYR A 129 -3.46 8.01 10.90
CA TYR A 129 -2.26 7.59 10.20
C TYR A 129 -1.98 8.52 9.02
N VAL A 130 -0.73 8.96 8.87
CA VAL A 130 -0.26 9.65 7.66
C VAL A 130 0.51 8.67 6.80
N MET A 131 0.00 8.40 5.60
CA MET A 131 0.58 7.43 4.68
C MET A 131 1.66 8.07 3.83
N THR A 132 2.84 7.44 3.80
CA THR A 132 3.98 7.90 3.03
C THR A 132 4.67 6.76 2.27
N HIS A 133 5.28 7.11 1.14
CA HIS A 133 6.11 6.23 0.34
C HIS A 133 7.46 6.88 0.13
N LEU A 134 8.54 6.15 0.40
CA LEU A 134 9.90 6.60 0.17
C LEU A 134 10.47 5.89 -1.06
N GLU A 135 10.67 6.64 -2.14
CA GLU A 135 11.52 6.19 -3.23
C GLU A 135 12.96 6.17 -2.72
N THR A 136 13.63 5.03 -2.96
CA THR A 136 14.98 4.72 -2.49
C THR A 136 15.89 4.33 -3.67
N PRO A 137 17.21 4.53 -3.55
CA PRO A 137 18.18 3.96 -4.47
C PRO A 137 18.30 2.43 -4.32
N SER A 138 18.98 1.77 -5.26
CA SER A 138 19.17 0.31 -5.24
C SER A 138 19.85 -0.18 -3.96
N LYS A 139 20.84 0.59 -3.47
CA LYS A 139 21.39 0.43 -2.12
C LYS A 139 20.58 1.31 -1.17
N ARG A 140 19.81 0.68 -0.29
CA ARG A 140 18.77 1.33 0.51
C ARG A 140 19.22 1.79 1.90
N GLU A 141 20.48 1.54 2.24
CA GLU A 141 21.09 1.94 3.51
C GLU A 141 21.02 3.46 3.70
N LEU A 142 20.60 3.89 4.89
CA LEU A 142 20.73 5.27 5.34
C LEU A 142 22.14 5.53 5.92
N PRO A 143 22.71 6.73 5.75
CA PRO A 143 22.15 7.85 4.99
C PRO A 143 22.31 7.69 3.47
N GLY A 144 23.06 6.68 3.01
CA GLY A 144 23.46 6.56 1.62
C GLY A 144 24.54 7.59 1.27
N THR A 145 24.50 8.17 0.07
CA THR A 145 25.47 9.21 -0.34
C THR A 145 24.78 10.50 -0.78
N THR A 146 25.52 11.59 -0.76
CA THR A 146 25.09 12.92 -1.25
C THR A 146 24.86 12.95 -2.77
N ARG A 147 25.38 11.96 -3.52
CA ARG A 147 25.23 11.85 -4.97
C ARG A 147 23.97 11.09 -5.40
N GLN A 148 23.35 10.33 -4.50
CA GLN A 148 22.13 9.60 -4.82
C GLN A 148 20.96 10.56 -5.08
N ARG A 149 20.19 10.30 -6.14
CA ARG A 149 19.08 11.15 -6.60
C ARG A 149 17.69 10.55 -6.36
N LYS A 150 17.63 9.29 -5.92
CA LYS A 150 16.38 8.54 -5.68
C LYS A 150 15.98 8.56 -4.21
N TRP A 151 16.07 9.70 -3.56
CA TRP A 151 15.56 9.89 -2.20
C TRP A 151 14.42 10.89 -2.29
N VAL A 152 13.20 10.37 -2.42
CA VAL A 152 11.99 11.19 -2.60
C VAL A 152 10.90 10.62 -1.71
N LEU A 153 10.43 11.43 -0.76
CA LEU A 153 9.29 11.10 0.09
C LEU A 153 8.02 11.62 -0.56
N TYR A 154 7.03 10.74 -0.70
CA TYR A 154 5.69 11.03 -1.16
C TYR A 154 4.77 10.94 0.06
N ILE A 155 4.12 12.04 0.44
CA ILE A 155 3.12 12.06 1.52
C ILE A 155 1.76 11.94 0.85
N CYS A 156 1.15 10.77 0.95
CA CYS A 156 0.02 10.36 0.12
C CYS A 156 -1.34 10.84 0.64
N GLY A 157 -1.48 11.01 1.96
CA GLY A 157 -2.72 11.42 2.61
C GLY A 157 -2.79 10.89 4.04
N TRP A 158 -3.95 11.03 4.67
CA TRP A 158 -4.20 10.56 6.02
C TRP A 158 -5.54 9.82 6.15
N VAL A 159 -5.70 9.04 7.21
CA VAL A 159 -6.94 8.33 7.53
C VAL A 159 -7.02 8.10 9.03
N SER A 160 -8.23 8.15 9.60
CA SER A 160 -8.44 7.83 11.02
C SER A 160 -8.24 6.34 11.30
N LYS A 161 -7.77 6.03 12.51
CA LYS A 161 -7.59 4.64 12.94
C LYS A 161 -8.88 3.83 12.87
N GLU A 162 -9.99 4.42 13.30
CA GLU A 162 -11.29 3.78 13.29
C GLU A 162 -11.78 3.47 11.86
N ARG A 163 -11.55 4.37 10.88
CA ARG A 163 -11.90 4.08 9.48
C ARG A 163 -11.06 2.96 8.88
N VAL A 164 -9.77 2.88 9.20
CA VAL A 164 -8.93 1.73 8.80
C VAL A 164 -9.47 0.44 9.40
N SER A 165 -9.88 0.44 10.68
CA SER A 165 -10.48 -0.73 11.32
C SER A 165 -11.82 -1.15 10.71
N ASN A 166 -12.62 -0.19 10.24
CA ASN A 166 -13.96 -0.45 9.71
C ASN A 166 -13.95 -0.89 8.25
N GLU A 167 -13.05 -0.36 7.42
CA GLU A 167 -13.08 -0.56 5.96
C GLU A 167 -11.86 -1.30 5.40
N GLY A 168 -10.77 -1.36 6.17
CA GLY A 168 -9.54 -2.00 5.73
C GLY A 168 -9.72 -3.50 5.55
N VAL A 169 -9.06 -4.06 4.53
CA VAL A 169 -9.15 -5.50 4.25
C VAL A 169 -8.07 -6.22 5.04
N TYR A 170 -8.47 -6.95 6.08
CA TYR A 170 -7.57 -7.82 6.82
C TYR A 170 -7.04 -8.96 5.94
N LEU A 171 -5.73 -9.10 5.90
CA LEU A 171 -5.02 -10.12 5.16
C LEU A 171 -4.06 -10.86 6.09
N PRO A 172 -4.27 -12.18 6.29
CA PRO A 172 -3.40 -12.94 7.15
C PRO A 172 -2.00 -13.09 6.56
N ARG A 173 -1.01 -13.37 7.42
CA ARG A 173 0.36 -13.74 6.99
C ARG A 173 0.32 -14.79 5.89
N GLY A 174 1.08 -14.57 4.82
CA GLY A 174 1.16 -15.44 3.65
C GLY A 174 0.14 -15.11 2.56
N SER A 175 -0.79 -14.18 2.79
CA SER A 175 -1.71 -13.69 1.76
C SER A 175 -0.94 -13.09 0.59
N LEU A 176 -1.41 -13.38 -0.63
CA LEU A 176 -0.82 -12.93 -1.87
C LEU A 176 -1.37 -11.56 -2.27
N THR A 177 -0.51 -10.71 -2.82
CA THR A 177 -0.89 -9.37 -3.26
C THR A 177 -0.11 -8.95 -4.51
N GLU A 178 -0.69 -8.07 -5.33
CA GLU A 178 -0.13 -7.58 -6.60
C GLU A 178 0.19 -6.08 -6.54
N GLN A 179 1.29 -5.68 -7.18
CA GLN A 179 1.64 -4.28 -7.48
C GLN A 179 2.23 -4.20 -8.88
N GLY A 180 1.46 -3.72 -9.85
CA GLY A 180 1.86 -3.68 -11.25
C GLY A 180 2.25 -5.07 -11.76
N ARG A 181 3.52 -5.25 -12.12
CA ARG A 181 4.06 -6.55 -12.61
C ARG A 181 4.56 -7.47 -11.50
N THR A 182 4.56 -7.02 -10.25
CA THR A 182 5.17 -7.76 -9.14
C THR A 182 4.10 -8.37 -8.24
N TRP A 183 4.34 -9.62 -7.86
CA TRP A 183 3.57 -10.33 -6.86
C TRP A 183 4.43 -10.59 -5.64
N PHE A 184 3.84 -10.53 -4.46
CA PHE A 184 4.53 -10.84 -3.21
C PHE A 184 3.53 -11.32 -2.15
N THR A 185 4.04 -12.00 -1.13
CA THR A 185 3.25 -12.43 0.01
C THR A 185 3.54 -11.57 1.23
N TYR A 186 2.51 -11.33 2.04
CA TYR A 186 2.64 -10.62 3.29
C TYR A 186 3.41 -11.43 4.34
N ARG A 187 4.35 -10.75 5.02
CA ARG A 187 5.19 -11.35 6.07
C ARG A 187 4.54 -11.26 7.45
N GLY A 188 3.62 -10.32 7.68
CA GLY A 188 2.88 -10.11 8.93
C GLY A 188 1.37 -10.30 8.76
N GLN A 189 0.63 -10.09 9.84
CA GLN A 189 -0.82 -9.84 9.77
C GLN A 189 -1.02 -8.39 9.31
N GLU A 190 -1.69 -8.19 8.19
CA GLU A 190 -1.74 -6.88 7.53
C GLU A 190 -3.18 -6.45 7.30
N ILE A 191 -3.38 -5.15 7.12
CA ILE A 191 -4.63 -4.56 6.66
C ILE A 191 -4.30 -3.75 5.41
N GLU A 192 -4.89 -4.11 4.28
CA GLU A 192 -4.79 -3.35 3.02
C GLU A 192 -5.80 -2.20 3.02
N TYR A 193 -5.33 -1.03 2.60
CA TYR A 193 -6.16 0.16 2.41
C TYR A 193 -5.72 0.92 1.16
N TYR A 194 -6.67 1.31 0.31
CA TYR A 194 -6.36 1.84 -1.01
C TYR A 194 -6.13 3.34 -0.97
N ASN A 195 -5.15 3.83 -1.74
CA ASN A 195 -4.74 5.23 -1.69
C ASN A 195 -5.89 6.19 -1.99
N ARG A 196 -6.71 5.88 -3.01
CA ARG A 196 -7.92 6.65 -3.38
C ARG A 196 -8.88 6.93 -2.22
N ASN A 197 -8.87 6.10 -1.18
CA ASN A 197 -9.76 6.23 -0.02
C ASN A 197 -9.19 7.12 1.09
N LEU A 198 -7.92 7.54 1.01
CA LEU A 198 -7.32 8.45 1.97
C LEU A 198 -7.89 9.88 1.85
N ASN A 199 -7.72 10.66 2.92
CA ASN A 199 -7.89 12.10 2.91
C ASN A 199 -6.62 12.78 2.37
N GLY A 200 -6.76 13.56 1.29
CA GLY A 200 -5.65 14.28 0.69
C GLY A 200 -5.15 15.48 1.50
N LEU A 201 -3.95 15.95 1.18
CA LEU A 201 -3.34 17.15 1.74
C LEU A 201 -2.81 18.00 0.58
N GLU A 202 -3.02 19.32 0.59
CA GLU A 202 -2.37 20.21 -0.40
C GLU A 202 -0.93 20.52 0.01
N SER A 203 -0.71 20.67 1.31
CA SER A 203 0.58 20.95 1.92
C SER A 203 0.76 20.12 3.20
N VAL A 204 1.99 19.96 3.66
CA VAL A 204 2.24 19.26 4.93
C VAL A 204 1.62 20.02 6.10
N GLN A 205 1.55 21.36 6.00
CA GLN A 205 0.96 22.23 7.01
C GLN A 205 -0.54 22.00 7.21
N ASP A 206 -1.24 21.42 6.22
CA ASP A 206 -2.66 21.05 6.34
C ASP A 206 -2.88 20.11 7.54
N LEU A 207 -1.88 19.30 7.92
CA LEU A 207 -1.95 18.44 9.11
C LEU A 207 -2.25 19.24 10.39
N LEU A 208 -1.69 20.45 10.53
CA LEU A 208 -1.90 21.30 11.72
C LEU A 208 -3.35 21.79 11.87
N SER A 209 -4.14 21.69 10.80
CA SER A 209 -5.55 22.12 10.78
C SER A 209 -6.54 21.01 11.15
N ILE A 210 -6.05 19.77 11.32
CA ILE A 210 -6.85 18.60 11.68
C ILE A 210 -7.20 18.68 13.16
N GLU A 211 -8.50 18.63 13.44
CA GLU A 211 -9.07 18.67 14.78
C GLU A 211 -9.85 17.37 15.07
N GLN A 212 -10.23 17.15 16.33
CA GLN A 212 -10.97 15.96 16.75
C GLN A 212 -12.26 15.74 15.95
N MET A 213 -12.95 16.82 15.60
CA MET A 213 -14.16 16.76 14.80
C MET A 213 -13.90 16.24 13.38
N ASP A 214 -12.73 16.51 12.80
CA ASP A 214 -12.34 15.99 11.49
C ASP A 214 -12.06 14.47 11.58
N VAL A 215 -11.42 14.02 12.66
CA VAL A 215 -11.18 12.59 12.93
C VAL A 215 -12.50 11.83 13.12
N THR A 216 -13.43 12.37 13.91
CA THR A 216 -14.76 11.78 14.11
C THR A 216 -15.57 11.76 12.82
N LYS A 217 -15.44 12.78 11.97
CA LYS A 217 -16.11 12.81 10.67
C LYS A 217 -15.54 11.76 9.73
N ASP A 218 -14.22 11.57 9.72
CA ASP A 218 -13.59 10.53 8.91
C ASP A 218 -13.94 9.13 9.44
N SER A 219 -14.03 8.91 10.75
CA SER A 219 -14.25 7.56 11.30
C SER A 219 -15.56 6.89 10.87
N VAL A 220 -16.57 7.70 10.53
CA VAL A 220 -17.88 7.25 10.02
C VAL A 220 -18.04 7.43 8.51
N HIS A 221 -17.04 7.98 7.83
CA HIS A 221 -17.05 8.12 6.39
C HIS A 221 -17.04 6.74 5.72
N LYS A 222 -17.76 6.61 4.60
CA LYS A 222 -17.76 5.41 3.77
C LYS A 222 -17.00 5.66 2.48
N GLY A 223 -15.81 5.08 2.37
CA GLY A 223 -14.97 5.10 1.20
C GLY A 223 -15.47 4.21 0.07
N ASP A 224 -14.71 4.19 -1.01
CA ASP A 224 -14.88 3.26 -2.12
C ASP A 224 -14.28 1.89 -1.78
N LEU A 225 -14.40 0.92 -2.68
CA LEU A 225 -13.90 -0.44 -2.52
C LEU A 225 -12.41 -0.46 -2.15
N ASN A 226 -12.04 -1.13 -1.05
CA ASN A 226 -10.63 -1.38 -0.69
C ASN A 226 -10.09 -2.66 -1.37
N LEU A 227 -10.24 -2.75 -2.69
CA LEU A 227 -9.67 -3.79 -3.54
C LEU A 227 -9.22 -3.17 -4.87
N THR A 228 -8.23 -3.76 -5.54
CA THR A 228 -7.96 -3.36 -6.93
C THR A 228 -9.19 -3.67 -7.78
N SER A 229 -9.43 -2.84 -8.79
CA SER A 229 -10.47 -3.07 -9.80
C SER A 229 -10.31 -4.44 -10.47
N VAL A 230 -9.06 -4.86 -10.65
CA VAL A 230 -8.67 -6.16 -11.21
C VAL A 230 -9.08 -7.31 -10.30
N ASP A 231 -8.79 -7.22 -9.00
CA ASP A 231 -9.14 -8.28 -8.06
C ASP A 231 -10.65 -8.35 -7.85
N ALA A 232 -11.36 -7.21 -7.89
CA ALA A 232 -12.82 -7.19 -7.88
C ALA A 232 -13.40 -8.04 -9.04
N ILE A 233 -12.86 -7.90 -10.25
CA ILE A 233 -13.28 -8.71 -11.40
C ILE A 233 -12.88 -10.17 -11.26
N ARG A 234 -11.65 -10.48 -10.79
CA ARG A 234 -11.22 -11.87 -10.56
C ARG A 234 -12.13 -12.58 -9.56
N ILE A 235 -12.44 -11.90 -8.46
CA ILE A 235 -13.34 -12.41 -7.42
C ILE A 235 -14.74 -12.60 -7.99
N ALA A 236 -15.25 -11.67 -8.80
CA ALA A 236 -16.55 -11.83 -9.45
C ALA A 236 -16.58 -13.08 -10.35
N TYR A 237 -15.56 -13.30 -11.18
CA TYR A 237 -15.45 -14.51 -12.00
C TYR A 237 -15.41 -15.80 -11.16
N ASP A 238 -14.59 -15.83 -10.09
CA ASP A 238 -14.49 -17.00 -9.21
C ASP A 238 -15.83 -17.29 -8.51
N LEU A 239 -16.51 -16.26 -8.00
CA LEU A 239 -17.81 -16.41 -7.34
C LEU A 239 -18.94 -16.82 -8.29
N ILE A 240 -18.89 -16.44 -9.58
CA ILE A 240 -19.77 -16.98 -10.61
C ILE A 240 -19.49 -18.46 -10.83
N GLY A 241 -18.21 -18.84 -10.97
CA GLY A 241 -17.81 -20.25 -11.11
C GLY A 241 -18.25 -21.12 -9.93
N ARG A 242 -18.41 -20.53 -8.74
CA ARG A 242 -18.94 -21.17 -7.52
C ARG A 242 -20.46 -21.11 -7.38
N GLY A 243 -21.17 -20.45 -8.31
CA GLY A 243 -22.62 -20.28 -8.27
C GLY A 243 -23.14 -19.30 -7.22
N VAL A 244 -22.26 -18.44 -6.65
CA VAL A 244 -22.63 -17.42 -5.66
C VAL A 244 -23.13 -16.15 -6.35
N LEU A 245 -22.48 -15.76 -7.45
CA LEU A 245 -22.84 -14.60 -8.26
C LEU A 245 -23.32 -15.03 -9.66
N SER A 246 -23.84 -14.05 -10.40
CA SER A 246 -24.27 -14.21 -11.80
C SER A 246 -23.54 -13.23 -12.72
N GLU A 247 -23.62 -13.46 -14.02
CA GLU A 247 -23.04 -12.58 -15.06
C GLU A 247 -23.52 -11.12 -14.97
N GLN A 248 -24.73 -10.87 -14.46
CA GLN A 248 -25.23 -9.51 -14.23
C GLN A 248 -24.41 -8.76 -13.18
N HIS A 249 -23.93 -9.46 -12.14
CA HIS A 249 -23.07 -8.87 -11.12
C HIS A 249 -21.68 -8.58 -11.68
N LEU A 250 -21.13 -9.46 -12.53
CA LEU A 250 -19.87 -9.19 -13.22
C LEU A 250 -19.99 -7.94 -14.11
N ALA A 251 -21.06 -7.83 -14.90
CA ALA A 251 -21.31 -6.65 -15.74
C ALA A 251 -21.40 -5.36 -14.90
N PHE A 252 -22.04 -5.42 -13.73
CA PHE A 252 -22.04 -4.31 -12.78
C PHE A 252 -20.63 -3.95 -12.32
N VAL A 253 -19.83 -4.91 -11.86
CA VAL A 253 -18.43 -4.67 -11.42
C VAL A 253 -17.57 -4.12 -12.55
N GLN A 254 -17.70 -4.63 -13.77
CA GLN A 254 -16.97 -4.12 -14.94
C GLN A 254 -17.34 -2.66 -15.26
N ASN A 255 -18.62 -2.31 -15.12
CA ASN A 255 -19.07 -0.93 -15.30
C ASN A 255 -18.51 0.00 -14.22
N GLU A 256 -18.59 -0.39 -12.94
CA GLU A 256 -18.08 0.43 -11.82
C GLU A 256 -16.56 0.59 -11.87
N THR A 257 -15.84 -0.45 -12.28
CA THR A 257 -14.37 -0.42 -12.38
C THR A 257 -13.85 0.15 -13.70
N GLY A 258 -14.70 0.27 -14.72
CA GLY A 258 -14.32 0.66 -16.08
C GLY A 258 -13.45 -0.35 -16.83
N ILE A 259 -13.29 -1.58 -16.31
CA ILE A 259 -12.48 -2.61 -16.96
C ILE A 259 -13.36 -3.51 -17.84
N ASN A 260 -13.29 -3.27 -19.14
CA ASN A 260 -13.93 -4.09 -20.18
C ASN A 260 -12.97 -5.11 -20.83
N LYS A 261 -11.74 -5.21 -20.31
CA LYS A 261 -10.72 -6.14 -20.80
C LYS A 261 -10.78 -7.46 -20.03
N ILE A 262 -10.27 -8.51 -20.64
CA ILE A 262 -10.04 -9.79 -19.98
C ILE A 262 -8.95 -9.59 -18.92
N VAL A 263 -9.29 -9.90 -17.68
CA VAL A 263 -8.37 -9.86 -16.56
C VAL A 263 -7.63 -11.20 -16.45
N LYS A 264 -6.30 -11.16 -16.41
CA LYS A 264 -5.50 -12.39 -16.29
C LYS A 264 -5.78 -13.07 -14.94
N PRO A 265 -5.80 -14.41 -14.89
CA PRO A 265 -5.86 -15.14 -13.63
C PRO A 265 -4.64 -14.89 -12.75
N VAL A 266 -4.70 -15.38 -11.50
CA VAL A 266 -3.56 -15.33 -10.57
C VAL A 266 -2.44 -16.29 -10.99
N LEU A 267 -2.79 -17.50 -11.40
CA LEU A 267 -1.82 -18.51 -11.85
C LEU A 267 -1.35 -18.22 -13.28
N HIS A 268 -0.19 -18.77 -13.64
CA HIS A 268 0.36 -18.58 -14.98
C HIS A 268 -0.47 -19.34 -16.02
N SER A 269 -0.65 -18.77 -17.23
CA SER A 269 -1.45 -19.38 -18.32
C SER A 269 -1.08 -20.84 -18.61
N ASN A 270 0.21 -21.18 -18.60
CA ASN A 270 0.67 -22.57 -18.80
C ASN A 270 0.09 -23.56 -17.79
N GLN A 271 -0.19 -23.14 -16.54
CA GLN A 271 -0.81 -24.01 -15.54
C GLN A 271 -2.27 -24.31 -15.91
N TYR A 272 -2.98 -23.34 -16.48
CA TYR A 272 -4.33 -23.55 -17.01
C TYR A 272 -4.30 -24.50 -18.20
N PHE A 273 -3.42 -24.29 -19.17
CA PHE A 273 -3.30 -25.19 -20.32
C PHE A 273 -2.90 -26.61 -19.93
N HIS A 274 -2.04 -26.78 -18.92
CA HIS A 274 -1.72 -28.10 -18.38
C HIS A 274 -2.97 -28.84 -17.88
N LEU A 275 -3.85 -28.16 -17.11
CA LEU A 275 -5.12 -28.75 -16.67
C LEU A 275 -6.05 -29.06 -17.85
N LEU A 276 -6.17 -28.15 -18.81
CA LEU A 276 -7.03 -28.34 -19.99
C LEU A 276 -6.58 -29.54 -20.83
N HIS A 277 -5.28 -29.71 -21.03
CA HIS A 277 -4.71 -30.86 -21.73
C HIS A 277 -4.98 -32.17 -20.97
N TRP A 278 -4.79 -32.18 -19.65
CA TRP A 278 -5.12 -33.34 -18.82
C TRP A 278 -6.61 -33.71 -18.93
N LEU A 279 -7.52 -32.73 -18.88
CA LEU A 279 -8.96 -32.97 -19.04
C LEU A 279 -9.31 -33.53 -20.44
N LYS A 280 -8.66 -33.01 -21.49
CA LYS A 280 -8.82 -33.52 -22.85
C LYS A 280 -8.37 -34.98 -22.96
N GLU A 281 -7.22 -35.33 -22.38
CA GLU A 281 -6.73 -36.72 -22.35
C GLU A 281 -7.70 -37.67 -21.64
N LYS A 282 -8.49 -37.17 -20.67
CA LYS A 282 -9.55 -37.94 -20.00
C LYS A 282 -10.88 -37.98 -20.78
N GLY A 283 -10.95 -37.35 -21.95
CA GLY A 283 -12.18 -37.26 -22.75
C GLY A 283 -13.25 -36.36 -22.11
N ALA A 284 -12.88 -35.56 -21.10
CA ALA A 284 -13.80 -34.66 -20.40
C ALA A 284 -13.85 -33.25 -21.03
N LEU A 285 -13.05 -33.02 -22.09
CA LEU A 285 -12.90 -31.72 -22.73
C LEU A 285 -12.57 -31.88 -24.21
N THR A 286 -13.06 -30.96 -25.03
CA THR A 286 -12.94 -30.95 -26.50
C THR A 286 -11.91 -29.94 -26.99
N ASP A 287 -11.41 -30.12 -28.21
CA ASP A 287 -10.50 -29.16 -28.84
C ASP A 287 -11.10 -27.76 -28.99
N SER A 288 -12.42 -27.66 -29.20
CA SER A 288 -13.11 -26.37 -29.27
C SER A 288 -12.98 -25.57 -27.98
N GLU A 289 -12.95 -26.23 -26.82
CA GLU A 289 -12.81 -25.59 -25.51
C GLU A 289 -11.38 -25.10 -25.26
N ILE A 290 -10.37 -25.87 -25.68
CA ILE A 290 -8.97 -25.41 -25.65
C ILE A 290 -8.78 -24.19 -26.55
N GLU A 291 -9.35 -24.20 -27.75
CA GLU A 291 -9.27 -23.06 -28.66
C GLU A 291 -9.99 -21.81 -28.12
N LYS A 292 -11.06 -21.98 -27.34
CA LYS A 292 -11.66 -20.85 -26.60
C LYS A 292 -10.67 -20.30 -25.56
N ALA A 293 -10.00 -21.16 -24.80
CA ALA A 293 -9.00 -20.72 -23.82
C ALA A 293 -7.84 -19.97 -24.47
N ARG A 294 -7.36 -20.41 -25.65
CA ARG A 294 -6.29 -19.74 -26.42
C ARG A 294 -6.61 -18.32 -26.89
N LYS A 295 -7.90 -17.95 -26.95
CA LYS A 295 -8.33 -16.58 -27.26
C LYS A 295 -8.23 -15.63 -26.06
N ILE A 296 -8.13 -16.19 -24.85
CA ILE A 296 -8.21 -15.48 -23.57
C ILE A 296 -6.84 -15.48 -22.87
N LEU A 297 -6.15 -16.62 -22.95
CA LEU A 297 -4.87 -16.90 -22.31
C LEU A 297 -3.83 -17.25 -23.38
N GLN A 298 -2.60 -16.79 -23.17
CA GLN A 298 -1.48 -17.13 -24.04
C GLN A 298 -0.56 -18.10 -23.30
N GLU A 299 -0.34 -19.29 -23.87
CA GLU A 299 0.68 -20.23 -23.41
C GLU A 299 2.07 -19.71 -23.83
N GLU A 300 3.00 -19.67 -22.88
CA GLU A 300 4.36 -19.22 -23.13
C GLU A 300 5.28 -20.44 -23.36
N PRO A 301 5.93 -20.56 -24.53
CA PRO A 301 6.86 -21.65 -24.79
C PRO A 301 8.14 -21.47 -23.96
N TYR A 302 8.75 -22.58 -23.54
CA TYR A 302 10.08 -22.54 -22.94
C TYR A 302 11.11 -22.08 -23.98
N SER A 303 11.75 -20.95 -23.74
CA SER A 303 12.73 -20.35 -24.67
C SER A 303 14.20 -20.65 -24.36
N GLY A 304 14.49 -21.42 -23.30
CA GLY A 304 15.86 -21.61 -22.80
C GLY A 304 16.35 -20.46 -21.89
N ILE A 305 17.57 -20.61 -21.37
CA ILE A 305 18.33 -19.58 -20.62
C ILE A 305 19.28 -18.87 -21.57
#